data_AF-A0A0U5JQ56-F1
#
_entry.id   AF-A0A0U5JQ56-F1
#
_cell.length_a   1.000
_cell.length_b   1.000
_cell.length_c   1.000
_cell.angle_alpha   90.00
_cell.angle_beta   90.00
_cell.angle_gamma   90.00
#
_symmetry.space_group_name_H-M   'P 1'
#
loop_
_entity.id
_entity.type
_entity.pdbx_description
1 polymer ?
#
loop_
_entity_poly.entity_id
_entity_poly.type
_entity_poly.pdbx_seq_one_letter_code
_entity_poly.pdbx_strand_id
1 'polypeptide(L)'
;MVTENRIRELRLKNHITQTELAKKIHVSPQVISKYEKNERKPKIDKLQSLANFFNVSVEYLMGLSDSPASGLSDMAGDITKPLTISYKSLFSMLYITYVHGIDITNNPNFLEINKKIDNLTDYQKRAIIQNFLTWFESEINKSSNID
;
A
#
# COMPACT_ATOMS: atom_id res chain seq x y z
N MET A 1 -29.08 -20.05 -9.32
CA MET A 1 -27.90 -19.18 -9.58
C MET A 1 -27.67 -18.37 -8.32
N VAL A 2 -26.61 -18.69 -7.56
CA VAL A 2 -26.27 -17.90 -6.37
C VAL A 2 -25.60 -16.63 -6.88
N THR A 3 -26.22 -15.48 -6.64
CA THR A 3 -25.66 -14.18 -6.97
C THR A 3 -24.35 -14.01 -6.20
N GLU A 4 -23.23 -13.86 -6.90
CA GLU A 4 -21.91 -13.63 -6.32
C GLU A 4 -21.95 -12.42 -5.38
N ASN A 5 -21.62 -12.64 -4.11
CA ASN A 5 -21.58 -11.60 -3.09
C ASN A 5 -20.14 -11.52 -2.59
N ARG A 6 -19.47 -10.42 -2.93
CA ARG A 6 -18.05 -10.22 -2.67
C ARG A 6 -17.68 -10.25 -1.19
N ILE A 7 -18.61 -9.91 -0.28
CA ILE A 7 -18.38 -10.06 1.17
C ILE A 7 -18.25 -11.54 1.52
N ARG A 8 -19.13 -12.39 1.01
CA ARG A 8 -19.08 -13.85 1.23
C ARG A 8 -17.80 -14.44 0.66
N GLU A 9 -17.44 -14.08 -0.57
CA GLU A 9 -16.23 -14.56 -1.24
C GLU A 9 -14.96 -14.18 -0.48
N LEU A 10 -14.81 -12.91 -0.13
CA LEU A 10 -13.67 -12.42 0.63
C LEU A 10 -13.60 -13.08 2.02
N ARG A 11 -14.74 -13.29 2.69
CA ARG A 11 -14.78 -14.00 3.97
C ARG A 11 -14.27 -15.43 3.83
N LEU A 12 -14.74 -16.16 2.81
CA LEU A 12 -14.32 -17.54 2.56
C LEU A 12 -12.83 -17.61 2.17
N LYS A 13 -12.34 -16.66 1.37
CA LYS A 13 -10.92 -16.53 0.99
C LYS A 13 -10.02 -16.25 2.21
N ASN A 14 -10.53 -15.55 3.21
CA ASN A 14 -9.82 -15.29 4.46
C ASN A 14 -9.99 -16.41 5.51
N HIS A 15 -10.70 -17.50 5.19
CA HIS A 15 -10.93 -18.64 6.07
C HIS A 15 -11.54 -18.31 7.45
N ILE A 16 -12.39 -17.28 7.51
CA ILE A 16 -13.07 -16.88 8.75
C ILE A 16 -14.57 -17.17 8.71
N THR A 17 -15.15 -17.36 9.90
CA THR A 17 -16.58 -17.53 10.12
C THR A 17 -17.34 -16.20 10.06
N GLN A 18 -18.66 -16.26 9.85
CA GLN A 18 -19.52 -15.06 9.90
C GLN A 18 -19.44 -14.38 11.29
N THR A 19 -19.28 -15.16 12.36
CA THR A 19 -19.13 -14.66 13.72
C THR A 19 -17.84 -13.89 13.92
N GLU A 20 -16.73 -14.35 13.36
CA GLU A 20 -15.44 -13.65 13.44
C GLU A 20 -15.46 -12.33 12.65
N LEU A 21 -16.00 -12.34 11.43
CA LEU A 21 -16.18 -11.12 10.65
C LEU A 21 -17.07 -10.10 11.38
N ALA A 22 -18.17 -10.57 11.97
CA ALA A 22 -19.10 -9.73 12.72
C ALA A 22 -18.41 -9.04 13.91
N LYS A 23 -17.55 -9.75 14.64
CA LYS A 23 -16.73 -9.18 15.72
C LYS A 23 -15.79 -8.09 15.21
N LYS A 24 -15.14 -8.31 14.06
CA LYS A 24 -14.15 -7.37 13.49
C LYS A 24 -14.75 -6.04 13.03
N ILE A 25 -15.99 -6.05 12.54
CA ILE A 25 -16.67 -4.82 12.06
C ILE A 25 -17.77 -4.31 13.02
N HIS A 26 -17.81 -4.87 14.23
CA HIS A 26 -18.75 -4.52 15.30
C HIS A 26 -20.23 -4.57 14.85
N VAL A 27 -20.68 -5.74 14.40
CA VAL A 27 -22.09 -6.06 14.09
C VAL A 27 -22.45 -7.44 14.62
N SER A 28 -23.73 -7.84 14.52
CA SER A 28 -24.13 -9.21 14.88
C SER A 28 -23.87 -10.21 13.74
N PRO A 29 -23.65 -11.51 14.03
CA PRO A 29 -23.48 -12.53 12.98
C PRO A 29 -24.67 -12.61 12.01
N GLN A 30 -25.89 -12.36 12.51
CA GLN A 30 -27.10 -12.31 11.68
C GLN A 30 -27.06 -11.18 10.65
N VAL A 31 -26.43 -10.04 10.99
CA VAL A 31 -26.25 -8.94 10.04
C VAL A 31 -25.33 -9.36 8.90
N ILE A 32 -24.21 -10.05 9.19
CA ILE A 32 -23.32 -10.60 8.16
C ILE A 32 -24.06 -11.60 7.28
N SER A 33 -24.83 -12.53 7.87
CA SER A 33 -25.62 -13.50 7.13
C SER A 33 -26.59 -12.83 6.14
N LYS A 34 -27.28 -11.76 6.58
CA LYS A 34 -28.16 -10.95 5.72
C LYS A 34 -27.41 -10.20 4.63
N TYR A 35 -26.20 -9.71 4.91
CA TYR A 35 -25.34 -9.08 3.90
C TYR A 35 -24.94 -10.08 2.81
N GLU A 36 -24.48 -11.27 3.20
CA GLU A 36 -24.01 -12.31 2.27
C GLU A 36 -25.12 -12.93 1.42
N LYS A 37 -26.37 -12.84 1.88
CA LYS A 37 -27.57 -13.28 1.14
C LYS A 37 -28.21 -12.15 0.31
N ASN A 38 -27.64 -10.94 0.32
CA ASN A 38 -28.21 -9.74 -0.29
C ASN A 38 -29.59 -9.33 0.28
N GLU A 39 -30.03 -9.89 1.41
CA GLU A 39 -31.29 -9.54 2.08
C GLU A 39 -31.23 -8.16 2.74
N ARG A 40 -30.02 -7.69 3.05
CA ARG A 40 -29.75 -6.35 3.59
C ARG A 40 -28.47 -5.80 2.97
N LYS A 41 -28.48 -4.54 2.55
CA LYS A 41 -27.26 -3.85 2.13
C LYS A 41 -26.55 -3.22 3.34
N PRO A 42 -25.20 -3.31 3.43
CA PRO A 42 -24.47 -2.57 4.44
C PRO A 42 -24.58 -1.06 4.18
N LYS A 43 -24.66 -0.27 5.25
CA LYS A 43 -24.55 1.20 5.17
C LYS A 43 -23.10 1.61 4.93
N ILE A 44 -22.88 2.87 4.52
CA ILE A 44 -21.55 3.41 4.18
C ILE A 44 -20.50 3.16 5.26
N ASP A 45 -20.83 3.37 6.53
CA ASP A 45 -19.95 3.11 7.67
C ASP A 45 -19.49 1.65 7.74
N LYS A 46 -20.41 0.70 7.49
CA LYS A 46 -20.12 -0.73 7.48
C LYS A 46 -19.44 -1.19 6.19
N LEU A 47 -19.77 -0.58 5.05
CA LEU A 47 -19.04 -0.79 3.80
C LEU A 47 -17.57 -0.38 3.95
N GLN A 48 -17.29 0.79 4.55
CA GLN A 48 -15.93 1.23 4.81
C GLN A 48 -15.21 0.28 5.78
N SER A 49 -15.90 -0.18 6.83
CA SER A 49 -15.33 -1.12 7.78
C SER A 49 -14.97 -2.46 7.14
N LEU A 50 -15.84 -2.97 6.25
CA LEU A 50 -15.61 -4.18 5.46
C LEU A 50 -14.45 -3.99 4.47
N ALA A 51 -14.44 -2.85 3.76
CA ALA A 51 -13.41 -2.47 2.80
C ALA A 51 -12.02 -2.46 3.46
N ASN A 52 -11.91 -1.76 4.59
CA ASN A 52 -10.68 -1.70 5.38
C ASN A 52 -10.27 -3.08 5.90
N PHE A 53 -11.22 -3.88 6.41
CA PHE A 53 -10.92 -5.22 6.93
C PHE A 53 -10.36 -6.16 5.86
N PHE A 54 -10.95 -6.14 4.67
CA PHE A 54 -10.51 -7.00 3.55
C PHE A 54 -9.41 -6.37 2.69
N ASN A 55 -8.98 -5.14 3.02
CA ASN A 55 -8.08 -4.32 2.21
C ASN A 55 -8.53 -4.19 0.75
N VAL A 56 -9.81 -3.89 0.55
CA VAL A 56 -10.44 -3.72 -0.77
C VAL A 56 -11.20 -2.41 -0.88
N SER A 57 -11.57 -1.98 -2.09
CA SER A 57 -12.39 -0.78 -2.27
C SER A 57 -13.84 -1.04 -1.90
N VAL A 58 -14.53 0.04 -1.52
CA VAL A 58 -15.98 0.01 -1.33
C VAL A 58 -16.66 -0.29 -2.66
N GLU A 59 -16.16 0.26 -3.75
CA GLU A 59 -16.58 0.02 -5.12
C GLU A 59 -16.46 -1.46 -5.51
N TYR A 60 -15.35 -2.11 -5.14
CA TYR A 60 -15.24 -3.55 -5.29
C TYR A 60 -16.29 -4.25 -4.45
N LEU A 61 -16.43 -3.98 -3.15
CA LEU A 61 -17.44 -4.68 -2.34
C LEU A 61 -18.87 -4.52 -2.87
N MET A 62 -19.17 -3.40 -3.53
CA MET A 62 -20.48 -3.09 -4.10
C MET A 62 -20.71 -3.70 -5.49
N GLY A 63 -19.72 -4.32 -6.13
CA GLY A 63 -19.86 -4.84 -7.49
C GLY A 63 -19.63 -3.79 -8.59
N LEU A 64 -19.13 -2.60 -8.26
CA LEU A 64 -18.98 -1.48 -9.20
C LEU A 64 -17.62 -1.45 -9.91
N SER A 65 -16.66 -2.25 -9.45
CA SER A 65 -15.32 -2.39 -10.03
C SER A 65 -14.85 -3.83 -9.90
N ASP A 66 -14.29 -4.45 -10.94
CA ASP A 66 -13.72 -5.80 -10.81
C ASP A 66 -12.33 -5.82 -10.16
N SER A 67 -11.72 -4.65 -9.97
CA SER A 67 -10.47 -4.52 -9.25
C SER A 67 -10.71 -4.48 -7.74
N PRO A 68 -10.19 -5.45 -6.96
CA PRO A 68 -10.35 -5.47 -5.51
C PRO A 68 -9.64 -4.33 -4.79
N ALA A 69 -8.71 -3.62 -5.41
CA ALA A 69 -7.90 -2.63 -4.72
C ALA A 69 -8.77 -1.56 -4.03
N SER A 70 -8.63 -1.44 -2.69
CA SER A 70 -8.90 -0.18 -1.97
C SER A 70 -8.00 0.87 -2.61
N GLY A 71 -8.35 2.15 -2.58
CA GLY A 71 -7.49 3.20 -3.12
C GLY A 71 -6.10 3.22 -2.44
N LEU A 72 -5.19 2.39 -2.96
CA LEU A 72 -3.73 2.23 -2.81
C LEU A 72 -3.20 1.37 -4.00
N SER A 73 -3.94 1.32 -5.11
CA SER A 73 -3.54 0.64 -6.35
C SER A 73 -2.31 1.25 -7.04
N ASP A 74 -1.70 2.31 -6.50
CA ASP A 74 -0.63 3.06 -7.16
C ASP A 74 0.78 2.90 -6.55
N MET A 75 1.05 1.93 -5.67
CA MET A 75 2.42 1.73 -5.14
C MET A 75 3.01 0.32 -5.19
N ALA A 76 2.27 -0.71 -5.62
CA ALA A 76 2.86 -2.03 -5.83
C ALA A 76 2.14 -2.79 -6.96
N GLY A 77 2.28 -2.28 -8.19
CA GLY A 77 2.08 -3.09 -9.39
C GLY A 77 3.29 -3.98 -9.61
N ASP A 78 3.04 -5.24 -9.96
CA ASP A 78 3.80 -6.05 -10.93
C ASP A 78 5.30 -5.72 -11.06
N ILE A 79 6.18 -6.62 -10.61
CA ILE A 79 7.66 -6.47 -10.64
C ILE A 79 8.24 -6.33 -12.07
N THR A 80 7.41 -6.51 -13.10
CA THR A 80 7.75 -6.26 -14.51
C THR A 80 7.25 -4.91 -15.04
N LYS A 81 6.45 -4.17 -14.26
CA LYS A 81 6.19 -2.74 -14.43
C LYS A 81 7.23 -1.92 -13.66
N PRO A 82 7.71 -0.78 -14.19
CA PRO A 82 8.65 0.07 -13.47
C PRO A 82 8.07 0.47 -12.12
N LEU A 83 8.89 0.43 -11.06
CA LEU A 83 8.49 0.78 -9.70
C LEU A 83 7.99 2.24 -9.67
N THR A 84 6.68 2.47 -9.78
CA THR A 84 6.08 3.79 -9.65
C THR A 84 5.93 4.12 -8.18
N ILE A 85 7.00 4.66 -7.59
CA ILE A 85 6.91 5.33 -6.29
C ILE A 85 5.92 6.48 -6.47
N SER A 86 4.80 6.50 -5.72
CA SER A 86 3.93 7.67 -5.69
C SER A 86 4.74 8.90 -5.30
N TYR A 87 4.57 9.95 -6.08
CA TYR A 87 5.29 11.21 -5.93
C TYR A 87 5.21 11.78 -4.52
N LYS A 88 4.17 11.40 -3.75
CA LYS A 88 3.93 11.84 -2.37
C LYS A 88 4.90 11.21 -1.35
N SER A 89 5.30 9.94 -1.52
CA SER A 89 6.31 9.31 -0.65
C SER A 89 7.75 9.67 -1.04
N LEU A 90 7.98 9.89 -2.34
CA LEU A 90 9.22 10.51 -2.83
C LEU A 90 9.35 11.97 -2.30
N PHE A 91 8.23 12.70 -2.27
CA PHE A 91 8.14 14.03 -1.66
C PHE A 91 8.46 14.00 -0.18
N SER A 92 7.93 13.04 0.59
CA SER A 92 8.27 12.91 2.01
C SER A 92 9.76 12.63 2.24
N MET A 93 10.38 11.85 1.35
CA MET A 93 11.79 11.52 1.41
C MET A 93 12.69 12.73 1.05
N LEU A 94 12.35 13.48 0.00
CA LEU A 94 13.03 14.71 -0.44
C LEU A 94 12.78 15.91 0.47
N TYR A 95 11.59 16.01 1.04
CA TYR A 95 11.18 17.08 1.96
C TYR A 95 11.93 16.98 3.30
N ILE A 96 12.19 15.76 3.80
CA ILE A 96 13.12 15.52 4.92
C ILE A 96 14.56 15.91 4.53
N THR A 97 14.96 15.70 3.27
CA THR A 97 16.28 16.12 2.75
C THR A 97 16.41 17.66 2.67
N TYR A 98 15.32 18.39 2.39
CA TYR A 98 15.26 19.85 2.26
C TYR A 98 15.13 20.60 3.59
N VAL A 99 14.36 20.09 4.55
CA VAL A 99 14.12 20.74 5.85
C VAL A 99 15.38 20.76 6.74
N HIS A 100 16.40 19.94 6.44
CA HIS A 100 17.69 19.94 7.15
C HIS A 100 18.88 20.43 6.30
N GLY A 101 18.64 21.08 5.15
CA GLY A 101 19.60 22.02 4.56
C GLY A 101 20.67 21.46 3.60
N ILE A 102 20.30 20.62 2.62
CA ILE A 102 21.12 20.39 1.43
C ILE A 102 20.28 20.66 0.18
N ASP A 103 20.59 21.74 -0.54
CA ASP A 103 19.96 22.07 -1.82
C ASP A 103 20.51 21.17 -2.94
N ILE A 104 19.85 20.03 -3.13
CA ILE A 104 20.13 19.06 -4.20
C ILE A 104 19.59 19.48 -5.56
N THR A 105 18.70 20.48 -5.62
CA THR A 105 18.06 20.90 -6.87
C THR A 105 18.94 21.82 -7.71
N ASN A 106 19.83 22.57 -7.07
CA ASN A 106 20.85 23.38 -7.73
C ASN A 106 22.19 22.65 -7.90
N ASN A 107 22.27 21.37 -7.55
CA ASN A 107 23.46 20.59 -7.82
C ASN A 107 23.43 20.13 -9.28
N PRO A 108 24.29 20.67 -10.18
CA PRO A 108 24.31 20.30 -11.60
C PRO A 108 24.53 18.79 -11.83
N ASN A 109 24.95 18.08 -10.78
CA ASN A 109 25.20 16.66 -10.78
C ASN A 109 23.93 15.80 -10.72
N PHE A 110 22.77 16.28 -10.24
CA PHE A 110 21.59 15.42 -10.07
C PHE A 110 21.05 14.85 -11.40
N LEU A 111 20.96 15.70 -12.43
CA LEU A 111 20.52 15.28 -13.75
C LEU A 111 21.54 14.32 -14.40
N GLU A 112 22.83 14.55 -14.18
CA GLU A 112 23.90 13.69 -14.69
C GLU A 112 23.92 12.33 -13.99
N ILE A 113 23.68 12.31 -12.68
CA ILE A 113 23.56 11.11 -11.86
C ILE A 113 22.35 10.27 -12.31
N ASN A 114 21.19 10.89 -12.55
CA ASN A 114 20.01 10.16 -13.04
C ASN A 114 20.26 9.50 -14.40
N LYS A 115 20.87 10.24 -15.35
CA LYS A 115 21.27 9.67 -16.64
C LYS A 115 22.27 8.52 -16.49
N LYS A 116 23.18 8.59 -15.52
CA LYS A 116 24.11 7.49 -15.23
C LYS A 116 23.38 6.28 -14.65
N ILE A 117 22.43 6.50 -13.72
CA ILE A 117 21.63 5.45 -13.09
C ILE A 117 20.82 4.66 -14.11
N ASP A 118 20.20 5.32 -15.10
CA ASP A 118 19.42 4.66 -16.13
C ASP A 118 20.24 3.62 -16.91
N ASN A 119 21.51 3.95 -17.16
CA ASN A 119 22.46 3.13 -17.91
C ASN A 119 23.16 2.05 -17.07
N LEU A 120 22.89 1.97 -15.77
CA LEU A 120 23.44 0.91 -14.92
C LEU A 120 22.72 -0.42 -15.14
N THR A 121 23.51 -1.49 -15.13
CA THR A 121 22.96 -2.84 -15.03
C THR A 121 22.25 -3.03 -13.70
N ASP A 122 21.33 -4.00 -13.64
CA ASP A 122 20.61 -4.29 -12.40
C ASP A 122 21.55 -4.70 -11.26
N TYR A 123 22.67 -5.36 -11.57
CA TYR A 123 23.70 -5.69 -10.58
C TYR A 123 24.31 -4.42 -9.97
N GLN A 124 24.65 -3.43 -10.80
CA GLN A 124 25.21 -2.16 -10.35
C GLN A 124 24.18 -1.33 -9.57
N LYS A 125 22.92 -1.31 -10.02
CA LYS A 125 21.81 -0.65 -9.28
C LYS A 125 21.63 -1.27 -7.90
N ARG A 126 21.65 -2.60 -7.81
CA ARG A 126 21.60 -3.33 -6.52
C ARG A 126 22.82 -3.02 -5.65
N ALA A 127 24.02 -3.00 -6.21
CA ALA A 127 25.23 -2.67 -5.47
C ALA A 127 25.20 -1.25 -4.89
N ILE A 128 24.70 -0.27 -5.65
CA ILE A 128 24.56 1.12 -5.17
C ILE A 128 23.55 1.22 -4.03
N ILE A 129 22.39 0.58 -4.15
CA ILE A 129 21.38 0.57 -3.09
C ILE A 129 21.94 -0.09 -1.82
N GLN A 130 22.64 -1.23 -1.96
CA GLN A 130 23.26 -1.90 -0.82
C GLN A 130 24.35 -1.05 -0.16
N ASN A 131 25.16 -0.34 -0.94
CA ASN A 131 26.17 0.58 -0.41
C ASN A 131 25.53 1.77 0.30
N PHE A 132 24.44 2.33 -0.24
CA PHE A 132 23.70 3.42 0.39
C PHE A 132 23.06 2.98 1.71
N LEU A 133 22.42 1.82 1.74
CA LEU A 133 21.83 1.26 2.97
C LEU A 133 22.90 1.00 4.03
N THR A 134 24.03 0.38 3.64
CA THR A 134 25.15 0.10 4.55
C THR A 134 25.74 1.39 5.14
N TRP A 135 25.92 2.41 4.31
CA TRP A 135 26.39 3.72 4.77
C TRP A 135 25.36 4.39 5.70
N PHE A 136 24.08 4.40 5.33
CA PHE A 136 23.02 5.04 6.09
C PHE A 136 22.83 4.38 7.47
N GLU A 137 22.89 3.05 7.55
CA GLU A 137 22.90 2.31 8.82
C GLU A 137 24.13 2.65 9.68
N SER A 138 25.30 2.82 9.07
CA SER A 138 26.51 3.24 9.77
C SER A 138 26.36 4.65 10.38
N GLU A 139 25.76 5.60 9.65
CA GLU A 139 25.50 6.95 10.15
C GLU A 139 24.50 6.98 11.30
N ILE A 140 23.42 6.19 11.22
CA ILE A 140 22.46 6.03 12.32
C ILE A 140 23.19 5.50 13.57
N ASN A 141 24.02 4.47 13.43
CA ASN A 141 24.74 3.88 14.56
C ASN A 141 25.80 4.82 15.17
N LYS A 142 26.38 5.72 14.38
CA LYS A 142 27.27 6.78 14.89
C LYS A 142 26.51 7.83 15.69
N SER A 143 25.31 8.20 15.24
CA SER A 143 24.47 9.20 15.93
C SER A 143 23.92 8.72 17.28
N SER A 144 23.81 7.40 17.49
CA SER A 144 23.39 6.78 18.75
C SER A 144 24.49 6.74 19.84
N ASN A 145 25.73 7.15 19.54
CA ASN A 145 26.86 7.23 20.48
C ASN A 145 27.20 8.68 20.87
N ILE A 146 26.31 9.63 20.62
CA ILE A 146 26.46 11.03 21.03
C ILE A 146 25.60 11.23 22.30
N ASP A 147 26.21 10.94 23.45
CA ASP A 147 25.77 11.42 24.78
C ASP A 147 26.04 12.93 24.92
#